data_AF-A0A2I1R4U0-F1
#
_entry.id   AF-A0A2I1R4U0-F1
#
_cell.length_a   1.000
_cell.length_b   1.000
_cell.length_c   1.000
_cell.angle_alpha   90.00
_cell.angle_beta   90.00
_cell.angle_gamma   90.00
#
_symmetry.space_group_name_H-M   'P 1'
#
loop_
_entity.id
_entity.type
_entity.pdbx_description
1 polymer ?
#
loop_
_entity_poly.entity_id
_entity_poly.type
_entity_poly.pdbx_seq_one_letter_code
_entity_poly.pdbx_strand_id
1 'polypeptide(L)' 'MTENNDGVGPTNRVAPKRGRVELADLTLIVRPPGRPAGIRTYTADELDQAQAYAEEAGTPGVEQL' A
#
# COMPACT_ATOMS: atom_id res chain seq x y z
N MET A 1 -24.30 -25.47 27.71
CA MET A 1 -24.04 -25.04 26.32
C MET A 1 -23.09 -23.86 26.40
N THR A 2 -21.80 -24.09 26.21
CA THR A 2 -20.82 -23.00 26.05
C THR A 2 -19.99 -23.37 24.83
N GLU A 3 -20.39 -22.83 23.69
CA GLU A 3 -19.65 -22.89 22.45
C GLU A 3 -18.46 -21.94 22.54
N ASN A 4 -17.27 -22.51 22.71
CA ASN A 4 -16.02 -21.76 22.59
C ASN A 4 -15.75 -21.63 21.08
N ASN A 5 -16.08 -20.47 20.52
CA ASN A 5 -15.69 -20.12 19.16
C ASN A 5 -14.19 -19.79 19.15
N ASP A 6 -13.35 -20.83 19.15
CA ASP A 6 -11.92 -20.76 18.88
C ASP A 6 -11.72 -20.16 17.49
N GLY A 7 -11.47 -18.85 17.48
CA GLY A 7 -11.38 -18.00 16.29
C GLY A 7 -10.22 -18.34 15.38
N VAL A 8 -10.35 -19.42 14.60
CA VAL A 8 -9.50 -19.71 13.46
C VAL A 8 -10.26 -19.33 12.19
N GLY A 9 -10.46 -18.03 12.01
CA GLY A 9 -10.73 -17.50 10.67
C GLY A 9 -9.53 -17.80 9.75
N PRO A 10 -9.74 -17.95 8.44
CA PRO A 10 -8.65 -18.25 7.51
C PRO A 10 -7.58 -17.15 7.58
N THR A 11 -6.41 -17.48 8.15
CA THR A 11 -5.27 -16.57 8.18
C THR A 11 -4.47 -16.72 6.90
N ASN A 12 -4.70 -15.83 5.93
CA ASN A 12 -3.88 -15.78 4.73
C ASN A 12 -2.55 -15.06 5.06
N ARG A 13 -1.57 -15.81 5.58
CA ARG A 13 -0.22 -15.29 5.89
C ARG A 13 0.60 -15.17 4.60
N VAL A 14 0.30 -14.14 3.82
CA VAL A 14 1.11 -13.76 2.65
C VAL A 14 2.22 -12.83 3.12
N ALA A 15 3.47 -13.18 2.80
CA ALA A 15 4.60 -12.30 3.06
C ALA A 15 4.38 -10.96 2.34
N PRO A 16 4.61 -9.82 3.00
CA PRO A 16 4.50 -8.52 2.36
C PRO A 16 5.40 -8.47 1.13
N LYS A 17 4.85 -8.05 -0.02
CA LYS A 17 5.63 -7.90 -1.26
C LYS A 17 6.70 -6.81 -1.19
N ARG A 18 6.65 -5.96 -0.16
CA ARG A 18 7.59 -4.88 0.10
C ARG A 18 8.34 -5.16 1.38
N GLY A 19 9.61 -4.76 1.41
CA GLY A 19 10.41 -4.77 2.63
C GLY A 19 9.69 -3.96 3.73
N ARG A 20 9.95 -4.33 4.98
CA ARG A 20 9.48 -3.52 6.10
C ARG A 20 10.21 -2.18 6.04
N VAL A 21 9.45 -1.10 5.96
CA VAL A 21 9.93 0.29 6.02
C VAL A 21 9.29 0.96 7.24
N GLU A 22 9.99 1.91 7.85
CA GLU A 22 9.41 2.67 8.95
C GLU A 22 8.35 3.62 8.42
N LEU A 23 7.31 3.87 9.21
CA LEU A 23 6.24 4.80 8.82
C LEU A 23 6.77 6.21 8.55
N ALA A 24 7.85 6.60 9.24
CA ALA A 24 8.51 7.89 9.08
C ALA A 24 9.20 8.07 7.72
N ASP A 25 9.55 6.98 7.02
CA ASP A 25 10.22 7.05 5.73
C ASP A 25 9.24 7.20 4.56
N LEU A 26 7.94 7.00 4.79
CA LEU A 26 6.89 7.15 3.78
C LEU A 26 6.59 8.63 3.57
N THR A 27 7.08 9.20 2.48
CA THR A 27 6.91 10.63 2.16
C THR A 27 6.12 10.89 0.88
N LEU A 28 5.83 9.85 0.11
CA LEU A 28 5.16 9.95 -1.18
C LEU A 28 3.87 9.13 -1.19
N ILE A 29 2.85 9.60 -1.90
CA ILE A 29 1.59 8.91 -2.12
C ILE A 29 1.10 9.08 -3.56
N VAL A 30 0.67 7.97 -4.17
CA VAL A 30 0.06 7.95 -5.50
C VAL A 30 -1.41 7.62 -5.33
N ARG A 31 -2.27 8.47 -5.88
CA ARG A 31 -3.74 8.34 -5.78
C ARG A 31 -4.38 8.22 -7.17
N PRO A 32 -4.65 6.99 -7.64
CA PRO A 32 -5.39 6.72 -8.88
C PRO A 32 -6.78 7.35 -8.89
N PRO A 33 -7.12 8.20 -9.88
CA PRO A 33 -8.47 8.74 -10.00
C PRO A 33 -9.48 7.60 -10.25
N GLY A 34 -10.59 7.60 -9.52
CA GLY A 34 -11.63 6.57 -9.65
C GLY A 34 -11.26 5.19 -9.10
N ARG A 35 -10.06 5.01 -8.51
CA ARG A 35 -9.62 3.72 -7.95
C ARG A 35 -8.98 3.88 -6.56
N PRO A 36 -9.79 4.11 -5.50
CA PRO A 36 -9.28 4.30 -4.14
C PRO A 36 -8.54 3.08 -3.58
N ALA A 37 -8.89 1.86 -4.02
CA ALA A 37 -8.15 0.65 -3.65
C ALA A 37 -6.74 0.54 -4.29
N GLY A 38 -6.41 1.46 -5.21
CA GLY A 38 -5.09 1.56 -5.85
C GLY A 38 -4.15 2.56 -5.18
N ILE A 39 -4.54 3.20 -4.08
CA ILE A 39 -3.67 4.15 -3.39
C ILE A 39 -2.42 3.42 -2.87
N ARG A 40 -1.24 3.98 -3.14
CA ARG A 40 0.04 3.43 -2.70
C ARG A 40 0.96 4.52 -2.14
N THR A 41 1.69 4.19 -1.09
CA THR A 41 2.68 5.08 -0.47
C THR A 41 4.10 4.60 -0.75
N TYR A 42 5.05 5.52 -0.86
CA TYR A 42 6.43 5.27 -1.22
C TYR A 42 7.38 6.08 -0.33
N THR A 43 8.62 5.63 -0.22
CA THR A 43 9.71 6.40 0.40
C THR A 43 10.30 7.41 -0.59
N ALA A 44 11.15 8.32 -0.09
CA ALA A 44 11.84 9.27 -0.95
C ALA A 44 12.72 8.59 -2.01
N ASP A 45 13.39 7.50 -1.65
CA ASP A 45 14.23 6.69 -2.54
C ASP A 45 13.42 5.93 -3.62
N GLU A 46 12.13 5.73 -3.41
CA GLU A 46 11.23 5.02 -4.34
C GLU A 46 10.50 5.97 -5.31
N LEU A 47 10.95 7.22 -5.46
CA LEU A 47 10.32 8.22 -6.34
C LEU A 47 10.11 7.72 -7.77
N ASP A 48 11.11 7.04 -8.35
CA ASP A 48 11.03 6.47 -9.69
C ASP A 48 9.92 5.42 -9.81
N GLN A 49 9.77 4.56 -8.79
CA GLN A 49 8.68 3.57 -8.75
C GLN A 49 7.31 4.20 -8.53
N ALA A 50 7.24 5.25 -7.71
CA ALA A 50 6.03 6.01 -7.50
C ALA A 50 5.58 6.67 -8.82
N GLN A 51 6.51 7.25 -9.57
CA GLN A 51 6.25 7.88 -10.85
C GLN A 51 5.79 6.85 -11.89
N ALA A 52 6.52 5.74 -12.04
CA ALA A 52 6.13 4.67 -12.94
C ALA A 52 4.73 4.11 -12.62
N TYR A 53 4.39 3.98 -11.34
CA TYR A 53 3.04 3.55 -10.93
C TYR A 53 1.98 4.62 -11.21
N ALA A 54 2.30 5.90 -11.02
CA ALA A 54 1.40 7.00 -11.37
C ALA A 54 1.09 7.02 -12.88
N GLU A 55 2.10 6.82 -13.73
CA GLU A 55 1.93 6.73 -15.18
C GLU A 55 1.10 5.51 -15.59
N GLU A 56 1.37 4.33 -15.02
CA GLU A 56 0.59 3.11 -15.28
C GLU A 56 -0.88 3.26 -14.84
N ALA A 57 -1.10 3.92 -13.70
CA ALA A 57 -2.43 4.13 -13.14
C ALA A 57 -3.20 5.31 -13.77
N GLY A 58 -2.60 6.06 -14.70
CA GLY A 58 -3.20 7.25 -15.29
C GLY A 58 -3.43 8.38 -14.29
N THR A 59 -2.59 8.45 -13.26
CA THR A 59 -2.65 9.46 -12.20
C THR A 59 -1.89 10.72 -12.61
N PRO A 60 -2.39 11.92 -12.26
CA PRO A 60 -1.74 13.19 -12.61
C PRO A 60 -0.39 13.44 -11.90
N GLY A 61 0.03 12.62 -10.94
CA GLY A 61 1.36 12.69 -10.35
C GLY A 61 1.50 12.02 -8.98
N VAL A 62 2.73 11.97 -8.48
CA VAL A 62 3.04 11.57 -7.11
C VAL A 62 2.86 12.78 -6.19
N GLU A 63 2.09 12.62 -5.12
CA GLU A 63 1.87 13.65 -4.11
C GLU A 63 2.83 13.44 -2.93
N GLN A 64 3.37 14.51 -2.36
CA GLN A 64 4.13 14.43 -1.12
C GLN A 64 3.17 14.50 0.08
N LEU A 65 3.41 13.65 1.08
CA LEU A 65 2.61 13.54 2.29
C LEU A 65 2.79 14.74 3.23
#